data_AF-A0A4R0I6H2-F1
#
_entry.id   AF-A0A4R0I6H2-F1
#
_cell.length_a   1.000
_cell.length_b   1.000
_cell.length_c   1.000
_cell.angle_alpha   90.00
_cell.angle_beta   90.00
_cell.angle_gamma   90.00
#
_symmetry.space_group_name_H-M   'P 1'
#
loop_
_entity.id
_entity.type
_entity.pdbx_description
1 polymer ?
#
loop_
_entity_poly.entity_id
_entity_poly.type
_entity_poly.pdbx_seq_one_letter_code
_entity_poly.pdbx_strand_id
1 'polypeptide(L)'
;MDEETAVEAAMRLKSDAEDAKSDPAVQEEWIRQSNLIYGGLGAAGLVVVQPFLTTSPLDLTATICVVAFAVSIPLLAALLVLNRQEAFRRQVTKSRLVSVAKAIAEGSAFVGMTAAFWHISQIAGITFLATGVFALGVHSAGYTKLEYDGNFRSRFHRSIGKPPAE
;
A
#
# COMPACT_ATOMS: atom_id res chain seq x y z
N MET A 1 -5.30 27.45 -23.00
CA MET A 1 -5.13 26.82 -21.67
C MET A 1 -3.64 26.65 -21.58
N ASP A 2 -3.02 27.61 -20.92
CA ASP A 2 -1.64 27.96 -21.20
C ASP A 2 -0.77 27.10 -20.29
N GLU A 3 0.35 26.60 -20.82
CA GLU A 3 1.25 25.65 -20.16
C GLU A 3 1.63 26.12 -18.73
N GLU A 4 1.76 27.43 -18.55
CA GLU A 4 2.00 28.11 -17.27
C GLU A 4 0.88 27.88 -16.24
N THR A 5 -0.39 27.92 -16.64
CA THR A 5 -1.53 27.64 -15.74
C THR A 5 -1.63 26.17 -15.34
N ALA A 6 -1.22 25.25 -16.22
CA ALA A 6 -1.17 23.82 -15.92
C ALA A 6 -0.02 23.50 -14.94
N VAL A 7 1.13 24.16 -15.11
CA VAL A 7 2.28 24.03 -14.21
C VAL A 7 1.98 24.61 -12.83
N GLU A 8 1.35 25.79 -12.75
CA GLU A 8 0.96 26.40 -11.47
C GLU A 8 -0.08 25.54 -10.73
N ALA A 9 -1.05 24.98 -11.46
CA ALA A 9 -2.02 24.03 -10.89
C ALA A 9 -1.35 22.76 -10.39
N ALA A 10 -0.43 22.16 -11.16
CA ALA A 10 0.32 20.98 -10.74
C ALA A 10 1.21 21.25 -9.52
N MET A 11 1.83 22.44 -9.45
CA MET A 11 2.69 22.83 -8.33
C MET A 11 1.88 23.05 -7.05
N ARG A 12 0.70 23.68 -7.14
CA ARG A 12 -0.25 23.80 -6.02
C ARG A 12 -0.75 22.44 -5.54
N LEU A 13 -1.16 21.56 -6.46
CA LEU A 13 -1.57 20.20 -6.12
C LEU A 13 -0.47 19.42 -5.39
N LYS A 14 0.79 19.59 -5.82
CA LYS A 14 1.93 18.95 -5.17
C LYS A 14 2.19 19.52 -3.77
N SER A 15 2.09 20.84 -3.59
CA SER A 15 2.19 21.51 -2.28
C SER A 15 1.09 21.04 -1.34
N ASP A 16 -0.16 21.08 -1.77
CA ASP A 16 -1.33 20.67 -0.99
C ASP A 16 -1.21 19.18 -0.60
N ALA A 17 -0.69 18.33 -1.49
CA ALA A 17 -0.43 16.92 -1.20
C ALA A 17 0.72 16.72 -0.19
N GLU A 18 1.75 17.57 -0.20
CA GLU A 18 2.82 17.52 0.80
C GLU A 18 2.36 18.03 2.17
N ASP A 19 1.52 19.07 2.19
CA ASP A 19 0.91 19.59 3.41
C ASP A 19 -0.08 18.57 4.01
N ALA A 20 -0.91 17.94 3.18
CA ALA A 20 -1.79 16.85 3.60
C ALA A 20 -1.01 15.63 4.12
N LYS A 21 0.13 15.27 3.52
CA LYS A 21 1.02 14.21 4.03
C LYS A 21 1.66 14.56 5.37
N SER A 22 1.74 15.84 5.69
CA SER A 22 2.33 16.35 6.94
C SER A 22 1.32 16.43 8.07
N ASP A 23 0.01 16.32 7.78
CA ASP A 23 -1.05 16.28 8.79
C ASP A 23 -0.92 15.01 9.67
N PRO A 24 -0.80 15.16 11.00
CA PRO A 24 -0.72 14.02 11.91
C PRO A 24 -1.90 13.05 11.81
N ALA A 25 -3.11 13.52 11.49
CA ALA A 25 -4.28 12.65 11.33
C ALA A 25 -4.16 11.78 10.06
N VAL A 26 -3.61 12.33 8.97
CA VAL A 26 -3.35 11.59 7.72
C VAL A 26 -2.23 10.56 7.93
N GLN A 27 -1.18 10.92 8.68
CA GLN A 27 -0.09 9.98 9.02
C GLN A 27 -0.59 8.80 9.87
N GLU A 28 -1.45 9.06 10.87
CA GLU A 28 -2.00 8.01 11.72
C GLU A 28 -2.86 7.01 10.92
N GLU A 29 -3.70 7.50 10.00
CA GLU A 29 -4.48 6.63 9.11
C GLU A 29 -3.57 5.80 8.21
N TRP A 30 -2.53 6.41 7.65
CA TRP A 30 -1.58 5.71 6.77
C TRP A 30 -0.82 4.60 7.50
N ILE A 31 -0.46 4.84 8.76
CA ILE A 31 0.16 3.82 9.62
C ILE A 31 -0.84 2.71 9.96
N ARG A 32 -2.11 3.04 10.22
CA ARG A 32 -3.17 2.04 10.46
C ARG A 32 -3.35 1.13 9.25
N GLN A 33 -3.44 1.70 8.04
CA GLN A 33 -3.56 0.95 6.80
C GLN A 33 -2.33 0.05 6.57
N SER A 34 -1.12 0.58 6.77
CA SER A 34 0.11 -0.20 6.61
C SER A 34 0.19 -1.37 7.60
N ASN A 35 -0.24 -1.17 8.85
CA ASN A 35 -0.30 -2.25 9.84
C ASN A 35 -1.29 -3.36 9.46
N LEU A 36 -2.43 -3.00 8.86
CA LEU A 36 -3.40 -3.97 8.36
C LEU A 36 -2.83 -4.79 7.20
N ILE A 37 -2.09 -4.14 6.27
CA ILE A 37 -1.44 -4.83 5.16
C ILE A 37 -0.36 -5.79 5.69
N TYR A 38 0.56 -5.30 6.52
CA TYR A 38 1.67 -6.12 7.01
C TYR A 38 1.19 -7.28 7.89
N GLY A 39 0.25 -6.99 8.80
CA GLY A 39 -0.32 -7.99 9.68
C GLY A 39 -1.16 -9.02 8.91
N GLY A 40 -2.01 -8.55 7.99
CA GLY A 40 -2.86 -9.42 7.17
C GLY A 40 -2.04 -10.33 6.25
N LEU A 41 -1.03 -9.79 5.58
CA LEU A 41 -0.18 -10.53 4.67
C LEU A 41 0.72 -11.53 5.41
N GLY A 42 1.26 -11.14 6.57
CA GLY A 42 2.00 -12.05 7.44
C GLY A 42 1.15 -13.21 7.98
N ALA A 43 -0.07 -12.91 8.44
CA ALA A 43 -1.02 -13.92 8.91
C ALA A 43 -1.46 -14.87 7.80
N ALA A 44 -1.76 -14.33 6.61
CA ALA A 44 -2.09 -15.15 5.44
C ALA A 44 -0.93 -16.09 5.06
N GLY A 45 0.30 -15.57 5.06
CA GLY A 45 1.50 -16.39 4.83
C GLY A 45 1.65 -17.53 5.82
N LEU A 46 1.45 -17.28 7.12
CA LEU A 46 1.51 -18.32 8.14
C LEU A 46 0.50 -19.44 7.90
N VAL A 47 -0.75 -19.10 7.54
CA VAL A 47 -1.80 -20.09 7.26
C VAL A 47 -1.48 -20.86 5.98
N VAL A 48 -1.04 -20.17 4.93
CA VAL A 48 -0.75 -20.78 3.62
C VAL A 48 0.45 -21.72 3.68
N VAL A 49 1.46 -21.43 4.51
CA VAL A 49 2.67 -22.27 4.61
C VAL A 49 2.43 -23.58 5.35
N GLN A 50 1.48 -23.63 6.28
CA GLN A 50 1.20 -24.83 7.10
C GLN A 50 1.07 -26.15 6.33
N PRO A 51 0.22 -26.28 5.29
CA PRO A 51 0.08 -27.53 4.54
C PRO A 51 1.37 -27.97 3.82
N PHE A 52 2.25 -27.03 3.48
CA PHE A 52 3.52 -27.33 2.81
C PHE A 52 4.58 -27.86 3.77
N LEU A 53 4.48 -27.58 5.07
CA LEU A 53 5.41 -28.09 6.08
C LEU A 53 5.17 -29.58 6.41
N THR A 54 3.96 -30.07 6.17
CA THR A 54 3.56 -31.45 6.46
C THR A 54 3.65 -32.38 5.26
N THR A 55 3.78 -31.83 4.06
CA THR A 55 3.73 -32.60 2.81
C THR A 55 5.14 -32.81 2.28
N SER A 56 5.54 -34.05 2.04
CA SER A 56 6.81 -34.41 1.41
C SER A 56 6.57 -35.46 0.32
N PRO A 57 7.18 -35.33 -0.87
CA PRO A 57 8.07 -34.25 -1.33
C PRO A 57 7.32 -32.98 -1.76
N LEU A 58 7.95 -31.81 -1.59
CA LEU A 58 7.44 -30.55 -2.15
C LEU A 58 7.74 -30.50 -3.65
N ASP A 59 6.77 -30.06 -4.45
CA ASP A 59 7.03 -29.69 -5.83
C ASP A 59 7.76 -28.33 -5.91
N LEU A 60 8.19 -27.94 -7.12
CA LEU A 60 8.92 -26.70 -7.34
C LEU A 60 8.09 -25.48 -6.88
N THR A 61 6.79 -25.49 -7.12
CA THR A 61 5.86 -24.41 -6.82
C THR A 61 5.71 -24.19 -5.31
N ALA A 62 5.52 -25.27 -4.54
CA ALA A 62 5.44 -25.24 -3.09
C ALA A 62 6.78 -24.79 -2.47
N THR A 63 7.91 -25.22 -3.05
CA THR A 63 9.25 -24.77 -2.62
C THR A 63 9.39 -23.26 -2.78
N ILE A 64 8.98 -22.70 -3.93
CA ILE A 64 8.98 -21.24 -4.16
C ILE A 64 8.10 -20.53 -3.12
N CYS A 65 6.90 -21.06 -2.84
CA CYS A 65 6.00 -20.49 -1.82
C CYS A 65 6.66 -20.42 -0.44
N VAL A 66 7.24 -21.53 0.04
CA VAL A 66 7.87 -21.60 1.36
C VAL A 66 9.06 -20.65 1.46
N VAL A 67 9.94 -20.61 0.45
CA VAL A 67 11.11 -19.71 0.43
C VAL A 67 10.67 -18.24 0.41
N ALA A 68 9.65 -17.90 -0.37
CA ALA A 68 9.14 -16.55 -0.46
C ALA A 68 8.57 -16.05 0.89
N PHE A 69 7.81 -16.89 1.60
CA PHE A 69 7.29 -16.55 2.92
C PHE A 69 8.35 -16.60 4.04
N ALA A 70 9.39 -17.42 3.91
CA ALA A 70 10.53 -17.41 4.84
C ALA A 70 11.25 -16.05 4.86
N VAL A 71 11.26 -15.34 3.72
CA VAL A 71 11.79 -13.97 3.62
C VAL A 71 10.75 -12.94 4.03
N SER A 72 9.52 -13.07 3.54
CA SER A 72 8.47 -12.07 3.75
C SER A 72 8.01 -11.94 5.20
N ILE A 73 7.77 -13.06 5.90
CA ILE A 73 7.19 -13.03 7.27
C ILE A 73 8.08 -12.25 8.25
N PRO A 74 9.41 -12.49 8.36
CA PRO A 74 10.27 -11.71 9.24
C PRO A 74 10.33 -10.23 8.87
N LEU A 75 10.36 -9.90 7.57
CA LEU A 75 10.39 -8.52 7.10
C LEU A 75 9.08 -7.78 7.43
N LEU A 76 7.92 -8.39 7.16
CA LEU A 76 6.62 -7.83 7.49
C LEU A 76 6.45 -7.64 9.01
N ALA A 77 6.93 -8.59 9.81
CA ALA A 77 6.93 -8.46 11.27
C ALA A 77 7.79 -7.29 11.75
N ALA A 78 9.01 -7.15 11.21
CA ALA A 78 9.90 -6.03 11.52
C ALA A 78 9.28 -4.68 11.12
N LEU A 79 8.67 -4.60 9.93
CA LEU A 79 7.98 -3.40 9.45
C LEU A 79 6.74 -3.06 10.29
N LEU A 80 6.00 -4.06 10.77
CA LEU A 80 4.86 -3.86 11.67
C LEU A 80 5.32 -3.30 13.01
N VAL A 81 6.39 -3.84 13.59
CA VAL A 81 6.98 -3.30 14.83
C VAL A 81 7.49 -1.88 14.61
N LEU A 82 8.16 -1.61 13.49
CA LEU A 82 8.63 -0.27 13.14
C LEU A 82 7.47 0.71 13.02
N ASN A 83 6.41 0.38 12.28
CA ASN A 83 5.22 1.22 12.15
C ASN A 83 4.56 1.49 13.51
N ARG A 84 4.52 0.50 14.41
CA ARG A 84 4.02 0.69 15.78
C ARG A 84 4.87 1.69 16.56
N GLN A 85 6.19 1.68 16.38
CA GLN A 85 7.08 2.66 16.99
C GLN A 85 6.91 4.05 16.39
N GLU A 86 6.72 4.16 15.07
CA GLU A 86 6.45 5.43 14.38
C GLU A 86 5.13 6.05 14.83
N ALA A 87 4.07 5.25 14.96
CA ALA A 87 2.78 5.68 15.51
C ALA A 87 2.95 6.23 16.94
N PHE A 88 3.72 5.53 17.78
CA PHE A 88 3.97 5.96 19.15
C PHE A 88 4.74 7.29 19.20
N ARG A 89 5.67 7.51 18.27
CA ARG A 89 6.51 8.74 18.22
C ARG A 89 5.93 9.87 17.36
N ARG A 90 4.81 9.63 16.65
CA ARG A 90 4.19 10.56 15.68
C ARG A 90 5.18 11.08 14.62
N GLN A 91 6.16 10.26 14.25
CA GLN A 91 7.15 10.59 13.23
C GLN A 91 7.40 9.39 12.33
N VAL A 92 7.22 9.59 11.01
CA VAL A 92 7.47 8.58 9.98
C VAL A 92 8.93 8.62 9.54
N THR A 93 9.60 7.47 9.54
CA THR A 93 11.00 7.36 9.09
C THR A 93 11.04 7.40 7.56
N LYS A 94 11.67 8.42 6.97
CA LYS A 94 11.87 8.54 5.51
C LYS A 94 13.05 7.69 4.98
N SER A 95 13.39 6.58 5.63
CA SER A 95 14.60 5.81 5.29
C SER A 95 14.41 5.00 4.01
N ARG A 96 15.35 5.11 3.08
CA ARG A 96 15.38 4.32 1.84
C ARG A 96 15.40 2.81 2.12
N LEU A 97 16.06 2.40 3.21
CA LEU A 97 16.10 0.99 3.61
C LEU A 97 14.72 0.45 3.95
N VAL A 98 13.87 1.24 4.62
CA VAL A 98 12.49 0.85 4.95
C VAL A 98 11.66 0.70 3.69
N SER A 99 11.82 1.62 2.73
CA SER A 99 11.12 1.53 1.44
C SER A 99 11.52 0.28 0.65
N VAL A 100 12.82 -0.06 0.62
CA VAL A 100 13.31 -1.27 -0.05
C VAL A 100 12.84 -2.52 0.67
N ALA A 101 12.93 -2.55 2.01
CA ALA A 101 12.45 -3.65 2.82
C ALA A 101 10.94 -3.90 2.61
N LYS A 102 10.13 -2.83 2.54
CA LYS A 102 8.70 -2.91 2.22
C LYS A 102 8.46 -3.55 0.86
N ALA A 103 9.15 -3.08 -0.18
CA ALA A 103 9.01 -3.61 -1.53
C ALA A 103 9.39 -5.10 -1.61
N ILE A 104 10.48 -5.50 -0.94
CA ILE A 104 10.89 -6.91 -0.86
C ILE A 104 9.86 -7.73 -0.10
N ALA A 105 9.41 -7.25 1.06
CA ALA A 105 8.46 -7.97 1.92
C ALA A 105 7.13 -8.23 1.20
N GLU A 106 6.52 -7.19 0.65
CA GLU A 106 5.25 -7.26 -0.07
C GLU A 106 5.39 -8.07 -1.36
N GLY A 107 6.45 -7.83 -2.13
CA GLY A 107 6.73 -8.55 -3.37
C GLY A 107 6.92 -10.05 -3.14
N SER A 108 7.74 -10.43 -2.15
CA SER A 108 7.94 -11.84 -1.80
C SER A 108 6.65 -12.49 -1.31
N ALA A 109 5.84 -11.83 -0.49
CA ALA A 109 4.56 -12.40 -0.07
C ALA A 109 3.59 -12.57 -1.24
N PHE A 110 3.54 -11.62 -2.18
CA PHE A 110 2.70 -11.75 -3.37
C PHE A 110 3.11 -12.95 -4.24
N VAL A 111 4.41 -13.15 -4.43
CA VAL A 111 4.97 -14.33 -5.11
C VAL A 111 4.59 -15.60 -4.36
N GLY A 112 4.73 -15.62 -3.03
CA GLY A 112 4.34 -16.76 -2.20
C GLY A 112 2.87 -17.13 -2.33
N MET A 113 1.98 -16.14 -2.24
CA MET A 113 0.53 -16.33 -2.44
C MET A 113 0.23 -16.90 -3.83
N THR A 114 0.82 -16.32 -4.87
CA THR A 114 0.62 -16.79 -6.25
C THR A 114 1.07 -18.23 -6.42
N ALA A 115 2.26 -18.57 -5.91
CA ALA A 115 2.81 -19.91 -5.95
C ALA A 115 1.92 -20.92 -5.20
N ALA A 116 1.36 -20.55 -4.05
CA ALA A 116 0.43 -21.40 -3.31
C ALA A 116 -0.82 -21.76 -4.13
N PHE A 117 -1.45 -20.79 -4.79
CA PHE A 117 -2.60 -21.06 -5.65
C PHE A 117 -2.23 -21.88 -6.89
N TRP A 118 -1.05 -21.61 -7.45
CA TRP A 118 -0.54 -22.33 -8.63
C TRP A 118 -0.21 -23.79 -8.33
N HIS A 119 0.24 -24.09 -7.10
CA HIS A 119 0.43 -25.46 -6.61
C HIS A 119 -0.89 -26.23 -6.54
N ILE A 120 -1.99 -25.59 -6.12
CA ILE A 120 -3.30 -26.22 -6.05
C ILE A 120 -3.86 -26.46 -7.45
N SER A 121 -3.87 -25.42 -8.30
CA SER A 121 -4.37 -25.49 -9.67
C SER A 121 -3.86 -24.32 -10.52
N GLN A 122 -3.49 -24.61 -11.77
CA GLN A 122 -3.13 -23.58 -12.76
C GLN A 122 -4.24 -22.54 -12.92
N ILE A 123 -5.51 -22.98 -12.92
CA ILE A 123 -6.67 -22.08 -13.08
C ILE A 123 -6.76 -21.16 -11.87
N ALA A 124 -6.57 -21.67 -10.66
CA ALA A 124 -6.62 -20.87 -9.44
C ALA A 124 -5.51 -19.80 -9.42
N GLY A 125 -4.30 -20.15 -9.87
CA GLY A 125 -3.19 -19.20 -10.03
C GLY A 125 -3.51 -18.07 -11.00
N ILE A 126 -4.06 -18.38 -12.18
CA ILE A 126 -4.47 -17.38 -13.18
C ILE A 126 -5.59 -16.49 -12.63
N THR A 127 -6.60 -17.08 -11.99
CA THR A 127 -7.70 -16.32 -11.37
C THR A 127 -7.17 -15.35 -10.32
N PHE A 128 -6.27 -15.81 -9.43
CA PHE A 128 -5.66 -14.96 -8.41
C PHE A 128 -4.90 -13.78 -9.02
N LEU A 129 -4.08 -14.01 -10.06
CA LEU A 129 -3.36 -12.93 -10.75
C LEU A 129 -4.31 -11.94 -11.44
N ALA A 130 -5.30 -12.44 -12.19
CA ALA A 130 -6.26 -11.59 -12.90
C ALA A 130 -7.05 -10.71 -11.92
N THR A 131 -7.54 -11.28 -10.82
CA THR A 131 -8.22 -10.53 -9.76
C THR A 131 -7.29 -9.58 -9.03
N GLY A 132 -6.03 -9.97 -8.78
CA GLY A 132 -5.02 -9.09 -8.18
C GLY A 132 -4.73 -7.86 -9.03
N VAL A 133 -4.52 -8.03 -10.33
CA VAL A 133 -4.34 -6.92 -11.27
C VAL A 133 -5.58 -6.03 -11.33
N PHE A 134 -6.77 -6.63 -11.37
CA PHE A 134 -8.02 -5.88 -11.34
C PHE A 134 -8.17 -5.06 -10.05
N ALA A 135 -7.85 -5.64 -8.89
CA ALA A 135 -7.90 -4.96 -7.60
C ALA A 135 -6.91 -3.78 -7.55
N LEU A 136 -5.69 -3.94 -8.08
CA LEU A 136 -4.74 -2.83 -8.21
C LEU A 136 -5.29 -1.71 -9.11
N GLY A 137 -5.96 -2.07 -10.21
CA GLY A 137 -6.64 -1.12 -11.08
C GLY A 137 -7.73 -0.34 -10.36
N VAL A 138 -8.60 -1.03 -9.62
CA VAL A 138 -9.66 -0.41 -8.81
C VAL A 138 -9.08 0.52 -7.74
N HIS A 139 -8.01 0.09 -7.06
CA HIS A 139 -7.35 0.90 -6.04
C HIS A 139 -6.72 2.16 -6.64
N SER A 140 -6.08 2.05 -7.80
CA SER A 140 -5.50 3.20 -8.53
C SER A 140 -6.59 4.18 -9.02
N ALA A 141 -7.69 3.66 -9.58
CA ALA A 141 -8.84 4.46 -10.02
C ALA A 141 -9.55 5.15 -8.84
N GLY A 142 -9.62 4.48 -7.68
CA GLY A 142 -10.17 5.05 -6.45
C GLY A 142 -9.34 6.23 -5.92
N TYR A 143 -8.01 6.11 -5.91
CA TYR A 143 -7.10 7.18 -5.51
C TYR A 143 -7.19 8.40 -6.43
N THR A 144 -7.17 8.18 -7.76
CA THR A 144 -7.27 9.26 -8.75
C THR A 144 -8.61 10.00 -8.68
N LYS A 145 -9.71 9.31 -8.35
CA LYS A 145 -11.02 9.95 -8.17
C LYS A 145 -11.09 10.80 -6.89
N LEU A 146 -10.43 10.39 -5.81
CA LEU A 146 -10.33 11.18 -4.57
C LEU A 146 -9.45 12.43 -4.74
N GLU A 147 -8.37 12.34 -5.51
CA GLU A 147 -7.54 13.50 -5.87
C GLU A 147 -8.32 14.50 -6.74
N TYR A 148 -9.23 14.03 -7.61
CA TYR A 148 -10.02 14.91 -8.48
C TYR A 148 -11.14 15.67 -7.74
N ASP A 149 -11.75 15.06 -6.72
CA ASP A 149 -12.88 15.65 -5.98
C ASP A 149 -12.44 16.69 -4.92
N GLY A 150 -11.17 16.64 -4.48
CA GLY A 150 -10.56 17.68 -3.64
C GLY A 150 -10.60 19.09 -4.28
N ASN A 151 -10.63 19.15 -5.60
CA ASN A 151 -10.74 20.40 -6.36
C ASN A 151 -12.13 21.06 -6.29
N PHE A 152 -13.15 20.36 -5.77
CA PHE A 152 -14.50 20.91 -5.60
C PHE A 152 -14.64 21.73 -4.31
N ARG A 153 -13.90 21.38 -3.24
CA ARG A 153 -13.94 22.11 -1.95
C ARG A 153 -13.19 23.46 -1.99
N SER A 154 -12.20 23.61 -2.86
CA SER A 154 -11.44 24.86 -3.01
C SER A 154 -12.26 26.00 -3.64
N ARG A 155 -13.29 25.67 -4.44
CA ARG A 155 -14.17 26.68 -5.07
C ARG A 155 -15.12 27.37 -4.08
N PHE A 156 -15.49 26.72 -2.98
CA PHE A 156 -16.43 27.28 -2.02
C PHE A 156 -15.78 28.14 -0.93
N HIS A 157 -14.47 27.99 -0.67
CA HIS A 157 -13.78 28.82 0.33
C HIS A 157 -13.48 30.25 -0.15
N ARG A 158 -13.62 30.54 -1.45
CA ARG A 158 -13.36 31.86 -2.04
C ARG A 158 -14.53 32.85 -1.95
N SER A 159 -15.70 32.41 -1.46
CA SER A 159 -16.93 33.24 -1.45
C SER A 159 -17.21 33.94 -0.11
N ILE A 160 -16.46 33.68 0.95
CA ILE A 160 -16.66 34.31 2.27
C ILE A 160 -15.46 35.22 2.55
N GLY A 161 -15.40 36.37 1.87
CA GLY A 161 -14.25 37.25 2.02
C GLY A 161 -14.31 38.51 1.17
N LYS A 162 -15.43 39.22 1.19
CA LYS A 162 -15.43 40.64 0.82
C LYS A 162 -16.43 41.38 1.70
N PRO A 163 -16.00 42.13 2.74
CA PRO A 163 -16.90 43.08 3.37
C PRO A 163 -17.26 44.17 2.34
N PRO A 164 -18.51 44.66 2.34
CA PRO A 164 -18.90 45.77 1.49
C PRO A 164 -18.05 47.00 1.85
N ALA A 165 -17.49 47.64 0.83
CA ALA A 165 -16.86 48.94 0.98
C ALA A 165 -17.96 49.97 1.23
N GLU A 166 -17.96 50.56 2.41
CA GLU A 166 -18.61 51.86 2.69
C GLU A 166 -17.66 53.00 2.28
#